data_AF-A0A2I0NX38-F1
#
_entry.id   AF-A0A2I0NX38-F1
#
_cell.length_a   1.000
_cell.length_b   1.000
_cell.length_c   1.000
_cell.angle_alpha   90.00
_cell.angle_beta   90.00
_cell.angle_gamma   90.00
#
_symmetry.space_group_name_H-M   'P 1'
#
loop_
_entity.id
_entity.type
_entity.pdbx_description
1 polymer ?
#
loop_
_entity_poly.entity_id
_entity_poly.type
_entity_poly.pdbx_seq_one_letter_code
_entity_poly.pdbx_strand_id
1 'polypeptide(L)'
;PLKELIRAGIAHKGFSFIDVLQICATFFPATDYYDSHVYDLSVVSSEDFYAACALSREWDYNSDSRIGLGIFYERALPTFEERVVTRPVEKEERDRAIQELLDSRT
;
A
#
# COMPACT_ATOMS: atom_id res chain seq x y z
N PRO A 1 1.19 12.66 -7.08
CA PRO A 1 1.49 12.38 -5.66
C PRO A 1 0.70 11.15 -5.15
N LEU A 2 -0.44 11.28 -4.44
CA LEU A 2 -1.11 10.11 -3.83
C LEU A 2 -1.86 9.20 -4.82
N LYS A 3 -2.60 9.78 -5.77
CA LYS A 3 -3.37 9.01 -6.78
C LYS A 3 -2.50 8.01 -7.54
N GLU A 4 -1.30 8.43 -7.93
CA GLU A 4 -0.37 7.57 -8.68
C GLU A 4 0.22 6.48 -7.77
N LEU A 5 0.50 6.77 -6.50
CA LEU A 5 0.95 5.76 -5.52
C LEU A 5 -0.12 4.69 -5.28
N ILE A 6 -1.40 5.10 -5.14
CA ILE A 6 -2.51 4.16 -5.00
C ILE A 6 -2.64 3.29 -6.26
N ARG A 7 -2.55 3.90 -7.45
CA ARG A 7 -2.59 3.16 -8.71
C ARG A 7 -1.44 2.15 -8.81
N ALA A 8 -0.23 2.55 -8.44
CA ALA A 8 0.94 1.67 -8.41
C ALA A 8 0.75 0.52 -7.40
N GLY A 9 0.25 0.81 -6.19
CA GLY A 9 -0.03 -0.19 -5.17
C GLY A 9 -1.07 -1.23 -5.63
N ILE A 10 -2.17 -0.79 -6.25
CA ILE A 10 -3.18 -1.70 -6.82
C ILE A 10 -2.61 -2.56 -7.95
N ALA A 11 -1.74 -1.99 -8.78
CA ALA A 11 -1.12 -2.70 -9.90
C ALA A 11 -0.01 -3.67 -9.46
N HIS A 12 0.53 -3.50 -8.25
CA HIS A 12 1.61 -4.31 -7.72
C HIS A 12 1.13 -5.76 -7.50
N LYS A 13 1.88 -6.73 -8.06
CA LYS A 13 1.60 -8.16 -7.92
C LYS A 13 2.16 -8.68 -6.59
N GLY A 14 1.45 -8.41 -5.51
CA GLY A 14 1.84 -8.80 -4.17
C GLY A 14 1.16 -7.96 -3.11
N PHE A 15 1.74 -7.93 -1.92
CA PHE A 15 1.27 -7.07 -0.85
C PHE A 15 1.81 -5.64 -1.02
N SER A 16 0.91 -4.66 -1.14
CA SER A 16 1.25 -3.24 -1.16
C SER A 16 0.84 -2.56 0.15
N PHE A 17 1.73 -1.77 0.75
CA PHE A 17 1.44 -0.92 1.90
C PHE A 17 1.68 0.54 1.54
N ILE A 18 0.68 1.40 1.83
CA ILE A 18 0.75 2.84 1.58
C ILE A 18 0.41 3.54 2.90
N ASP A 19 1.41 4.20 3.47
CA ASP A 19 1.23 5.11 4.60
C ASP A 19 0.87 6.51 4.07
N VAL A 20 -0.21 7.10 4.59
CA VAL A 20 -0.73 8.38 4.11
C VAL A 20 -0.72 9.38 5.26
N LEU A 21 0.16 10.38 5.13
CA LEU A 21 0.20 11.50 6.07
C LEU A 21 -1.09 12.32 5.93
N GLN A 22 -1.95 12.20 6.93
CA GLN A 22 -3.22 12.92 7.00
C GLN A 22 -3.24 13.79 8.25
N ILE A 23 -3.49 15.08 8.08
CA ILE A 23 -3.71 15.98 9.21
C ILE A 23 -5.06 15.70 9.88
N CYS A 24 -5.15 16.00 11.17
CA CYS A 24 -6.42 16.11 11.87
C CYS A 24 -6.70 17.59 12.12
N ALA A 25 -7.49 18.25 11.28
CA ALA A 25 -7.67 19.71 11.31
C ALA A 25 -8.10 20.26 12.69
N THR A 26 -8.88 19.48 13.45
CA THR A 26 -9.38 19.90 14.78
C THR A 26 -8.34 19.76 15.88
N PHE A 27 -7.61 18.64 15.94
CA PHE A 27 -6.77 18.28 17.08
C PHE A 27 -5.27 18.41 16.80
N PHE A 28 -4.86 18.33 15.54
CA PHE A 28 -3.46 18.41 15.11
C PHE A 28 -3.36 19.00 13.69
N PRO A 29 -3.57 20.32 13.53
CA PRO A 29 -3.45 21.00 12.24
C PRO A 29 -1.97 21.20 11.88
N ALA A 30 -1.37 20.19 11.22
CA ALA A 30 0.06 20.17 10.88
C ALA A 30 0.35 20.43 9.39
N THR A 31 -0.53 21.13 8.68
CA THR A 31 -0.38 21.39 7.23
C THR A 31 0.94 22.08 6.90
N ASP A 32 1.22 23.22 7.55
CA ASP A 32 2.43 24.01 7.29
C ASP A 32 3.71 23.22 7.61
N TYR A 33 3.63 22.33 8.60
CA TYR A 33 4.72 21.43 8.94
C TYR A 33 4.98 20.45 7.80
N TYR A 34 3.97 19.68 7.38
CA TYR A 34 4.17 18.73 6.29
C TYR A 34 4.60 19.41 5.00
N ASP A 35 3.98 20.52 4.61
CA ASP A 35 4.29 21.23 3.35
C ASP A 35 5.76 21.68 3.26
N SER A 36 6.37 22.04 4.40
CA SER A 36 7.77 22.48 4.46
C SER A 36 8.79 21.35 4.62
N HIS A 37 8.37 20.17 5.08
CA HIS A 37 9.27 19.05 5.40
C HIS A 37 9.27 17.94 4.35
N VAL A 38 8.22 17.85 3.53
CA VAL A 38 8.11 16.79 2.52
C VAL A 38 9.02 17.00 1.32
N TYR A 39 9.47 15.90 0.72
CA TYR A 39 10.14 15.90 -0.57
C TYR A 39 9.83 14.63 -1.36
N ASP A 40 9.81 14.73 -2.69
CA ASP A 40 9.54 13.58 -3.54
C ASP A 40 10.79 12.70 -3.66
N LEU A 41 10.64 11.41 -3.33
CA LEU A 41 11.60 10.38 -3.70
C LEU A 41 11.51 10.19 -5.21
N SER A 42 12.64 10.31 -5.91
CA SER A 42 12.69 10.05 -7.35
C SER A 42 12.15 8.65 -7.67
N VAL A 43 11.47 8.51 -8.81
CA VAL A 43 10.64 7.35 -9.22
C VAL A 43 11.38 5.99 -9.28
N VAL A 44 12.69 5.95 -9.03
CA VAL A 44 13.43 4.69 -8.97
C VAL A 44 13.27 4.07 -7.59
N SER A 45 12.32 3.13 -7.48
CA SER A 45 12.16 2.28 -6.31
C SER A 45 13.42 1.44 -6.08
N SER A 46 13.87 1.34 -4.83
CA SER A 46 15.00 0.49 -4.46
C SER A 46 14.53 -0.95 -4.24
N GLU A 47 15.21 -1.94 -4.82
CA GLU A 47 15.09 -3.35 -4.39
C GLU A 47 15.92 -3.65 -3.13
N ASP A 48 16.71 -2.69 -2.65
CA ASP A 48 17.44 -2.77 -1.39
C ASP A 48 16.52 -2.39 -0.22
N PHE A 49 16.05 -3.41 0.48
CA PHE A 49 15.19 -3.28 1.65
C PHE A 49 15.83 -2.48 2.79
N TYR A 50 17.14 -2.63 3.02
CA TYR A 50 17.81 -1.93 4.13
C TYR A 50 17.96 -0.44 3.81
N ALA A 51 18.28 -0.10 2.57
CA ALA A 51 18.30 1.29 2.12
C ALA A 51 16.91 1.93 2.23
N ALA A 52 15.86 1.22 1.82
CA ALA A 52 14.48 1.68 1.96
C ALA A 52 14.08 1.91 3.43
N CYS A 53 14.46 1.00 4.33
CA CYS A 53 14.22 1.16 5.77
C CYS A 53 15.07 2.27 6.42
N ALA A 54 16.25 2.57 5.89
CA ALA A 54 17.05 3.70 6.36
C ALA A 54 16.36 5.03 5.99
N LEU A 55 15.87 5.11 4.75
CA LEU A 55 15.11 6.26 4.24
C LEU A 55 13.80 6.47 4.99
N SER A 56 13.06 5.39 5.26
CA SER A 56 11.80 5.47 6.02
C SER A 56 12.00 5.89 7.49
N ARG A 57 13.24 5.82 8.01
CA ARG A 57 13.59 6.21 9.37
C ARG A 57 14.15 7.64 9.46
N GLU A 58 14.24 8.37 8.36
CA GLU A 58 14.62 9.79 8.39
C GLU A 58 13.66 10.60 9.28
N TRP A 59 12.38 10.22 9.30
CA TRP A 59 11.36 10.82 10.12
C TRP A 59 10.58 9.75 10.90
N ASP A 60 10.53 9.90 12.22
CA ASP A 60 10.01 8.91 13.17
C ASP A 60 8.74 9.37 13.90
N TYR A 61 8.03 10.35 13.33
CA TYR A 61 6.86 11.04 13.92
C TYR A 61 7.15 11.90 15.16
N ASN A 62 8.37 11.90 15.69
CA ASN A 62 8.72 12.59 16.94
C ASN A 62 9.86 13.59 16.76
N SER A 63 10.65 13.45 15.70
CA SER A 63 11.79 14.30 15.36
C SER A 63 11.46 15.30 14.26
N ASP A 64 12.17 16.44 14.32
CA ASP A 64 12.12 17.45 13.28
C ASP A 64 13.08 17.09 12.13
N SER A 65 12.52 16.51 11.06
CA SER A 65 13.28 15.95 9.94
C SER A 65 12.52 16.06 8.62
N ARG A 66 13.23 15.91 7.50
CA ARG A 66 12.61 15.83 6.17
C ARG A 66 11.84 14.52 6.01
N ILE A 67 10.78 14.56 5.22
CA ILE A 67 9.85 13.45 5.04
C ILE A 67 9.83 13.04 3.58
N GLY A 68 10.36 11.86 3.27
CA GLY A 68 10.33 11.31 1.92
C GLY A 68 8.92 10.87 1.52
N LEU A 69 8.44 11.31 0.36
CA LEU A 69 7.18 10.86 -0.23
C LEU A 69 7.46 10.11 -1.53
N GLY A 70 7.00 8.87 -1.62
CA GLY A 70 7.16 8.07 -2.83
C GLY A 70 7.18 6.57 -2.56
N ILE A 71 7.70 5.82 -3.52
CA ILE A 71 7.90 4.37 -3.38
C ILE A 71 9.27 4.15 -2.76
N PHE A 72 9.29 3.70 -1.50
CA PHE A 72 10.52 3.38 -0.78
C PHE A 72 11.14 2.06 -1.25
N TYR A 73 10.29 1.06 -1.48
CA TYR A 73 10.68 -0.30 -1.82
C TYR A 73 9.64 -0.92 -2.74
N GLU A 74 10.11 -1.60 -3.78
CA GLU A 74 9.28 -2.43 -4.64
C GLU A 74 10.07 -3.68 -5.04
N ARG A 75 9.44 -4.84 -4.97
CA ARG A 75 10.04 -6.09 -5.45
C ARG A 75 8.96 -7.07 -5.86
N ALA A 76 9.17 -7.74 -6.99
CA ALA A 76 8.33 -8.87 -7.40
C ALA A 76 8.80 -10.16 -6.70
N LEU A 77 7.91 -10.78 -5.92
CA LEU A 77 8.13 -12.06 -5.25
C LEU A 77 6.91 -12.96 -5.49
N PRO A 78 7.06 -14.30 -5.43
CA PRO A 78 5.94 -15.20 -5.60
C PRO A 78 4.82 -14.92 -4.60
N THR A 79 3.61 -14.65 -5.08
CA THR A 79 2.45 -14.30 -4.24
C THR A 79 1.90 -15.54 -3.52
N PHE A 80 0.95 -15.33 -2.61
CA PHE A 80 0.29 -16.43 -1.92
C PHE A 80 -0.47 -17.32 -2.92
N GLU A 81 -1.21 -16.71 -3.84
CA GLU A 81 -2.00 -17.36 -4.88
C GLU A 81 -1.13 -18.15 -5.86
N GLU A 82 0.10 -17.71 -6.13
CA GLU A 82 1.04 -18.43 -7.00
C GLU A 82 1.64 -19.67 -6.32
N ARG A 83 1.71 -19.68 -4.98
CA ARG A 83 2.21 -20.83 -4.19
C ARG A 83 1.13 -21.84 -3.86
N VAL A 84 -0.13 -21.38 -3.78
CA VAL A 84 -1.27 -22.24 -3.50
C VAL A 84 -1.88 -22.67 -4.82
N VAL A 85 -1.87 -23.97 -5.10
CA VAL A 85 -2.65 -24.52 -6.21
C VAL A 85 -4.13 -24.43 -5.85
N THR A 86 -4.77 -23.31 -6.17
CA THR A 86 -6.21 -23.20 -6.12
C THR A 86 -6.77 -23.79 -7.41
N ARG A 87 -7.62 -24.82 -7.32
CA ARG A 87 -8.46 -25.20 -8.45
C ARG A 87 -9.29 -23.98 -8.85
N PRO A 88 -9.26 -23.51 -10.10
CA PRO A 88 -10.18 -22.47 -10.53
C PRO A 88 -11.61 -22.97 -10.32
N VAL A 89 -12.42 -22.18 -9.60
CA VAL A 89 -13.84 -22.46 -9.46
C VAL A 89 -14.52 -21.96 -10.72
N GLU A 90 -15.13 -22.88 -11.47
CA GLU A 90 -15.88 -22.53 -12.67
C GLU A 90 -17.04 -21.60 -12.33
N LYS A 91 -17.38 -20.68 -13.24
CA LYS A 91 -18.43 -19.69 -13.01
C LYS A 91 -19.73 -20.34 -12.56
N GLU A 92 -20.13 -21.43 -13.21
CA GLU A 92 -21.36 -22.17 -12.92
C GLU A 92 -21.36 -22.82 -11.54
N GLU A 93 -20.19 -23.28 -11.06
CA GLU A 93 -20.04 -23.84 -9.72
C GLU A 93 -20.19 -22.73 -8.66
N ARG A 94 -19.55 -21.58 -8.90
CA ARG A 94 -19.66 -20.41 -8.01
C ARG A 94 -21.10 -19.88 -7.94
N ASP A 95 -21.75 -19.71 -9.08
CA ASP A 95 -23.10 -19.14 -9.16
C ASP A 95 -24.11 -20.06 -8.44
N ARG A 96 -23.95 -21.39 -8.56
CA ARG A 96 -24.75 -22.38 -7.82
C ARG A 96 -24.53 -22.30 -6.31
N ALA A 97 -23.27 -22.25 -5.86
CA ALA A 97 -22.96 -22.15 -4.43
C ALA A 97 -23.50 -20.86 -3.80
N ILE A 98 -23.50 -19.75 -4.56
CA ILE A 98 -24.13 -18.49 -4.12
C ILE A 98 -25.65 -18.69 -3.98
N GLN A 99 -26.31 -19.30 -4.97
CA GLN A 99 -27.75 -19.53 -4.91
C GLN A 99 -28.14 -20.42 -3.73
N GLU A 100 -27.44 -21.54 -3.51
CA GLU A 100 -27.67 -22.43 -2.37
C GLU A 100 -27.51 -21.69 -1.02
N LEU A 101 -26.51 -20.81 -0.91
CA LEU A 101 -26.32 -20.00 0.29
C LEU A 101 -27.47 -19.01 0.51
N LEU A 102 -27.96 -18.35 -0.55
CA LEU A 102 -29.09 -17.42 -0.47
C LEU A 102 -30.38 -18.15 -0.07
N ASP A 103 -30.65 -19.31 -0.68
CA ASP A 103 -31.82 -20.13 -0.40
C ASP A 103 -31.81 -20.66 1.05
N SER A 104 -30.63 -20.98 1.61
CA SER A 104 -30.50 -21.43 3.00
C SER A 104 -30.81 -20.35 4.06
N ARG A 105 -30.89 -19.07 3.65
CA ARG A 105 -31.12 -17.91 4.52
C ARG A 105 -32.48 -17.26 4.32
N THR A 106 -33.33 -17.83 3.46
CA THR A 106 -34.70 -17.37 3.19
C THR A 106 -35.69 -18.41 3.71
#